data_AF-A0A973JCQ4-F1
#
_entry.id   AF-A0A973JCQ4-F1
#
_cell.length_a   1.000
_cell.length_b   1.000
_cell.length_c   1.000
_cell.angle_alpha   90.00
_cell.angle_beta   90.00
_cell.angle_gamma   90.00
#
_symmetry.space_group_name_H-M   'P 1'
#
loop_
_entity.id
_entity.type
_entity.pdbx_description
1 polymer ?
#
loop_
_entity_poly.entity_id
_entity_poly.type
_entity_poly.pdbx_seq_one_letter_code
_entity_poly.pdbx_strand_id
1 'polypeptide(L)'
;MIEKALKGNRSYWAWIAFLLAVIVAGITAYNRQRWFGLTVTGMGRDVSWGLYIAQFTFLVGVAASAVMVVIPYYLHNRKEFSKTVIIGEFMAVSATLMCMLFILADMGRPDRVLNVLLYPSPHAMVF
;
A
#
# COMPACT_ATOMS: atom_id res chain seq x y z
N MET A 1 14.28 -22.18 -1.82
CA MET A 1 14.25 -20.97 -0.95
C MET A 1 12.92 -20.84 -0.18
N ILE A 2 11.76 -21.17 -0.77
CA ILE A 2 10.44 -21.17 -0.09
C ILE A 2 10.37 -22.17 1.08
N GLU A 3 11.10 -23.29 1.03
CA GLU A 3 11.14 -24.28 2.11
C GLU A 3 11.64 -23.74 3.46
N LYS A 4 12.45 -22.67 3.47
CA LYS A 4 12.88 -22.01 4.72
C LYS A 4 11.80 -21.09 5.30
N ALA A 5 10.85 -20.63 4.49
CA ALA A 5 9.70 -19.87 4.98
C ALA A 5 8.68 -20.79 5.67
N LEU A 6 8.67 -22.09 5.35
CA LEU A 6 7.76 -23.07 5.94
C LEU A 6 8.34 -23.77 7.19
N LYS A 7 9.59 -23.47 7.55
CA LYS A 7 10.26 -23.99 8.76
C LYS A 7 10.51 -22.84 9.73
N GLY A 8 9.72 -22.77 10.80
CA GLY A 8 9.85 -21.72 11.81
C GLY A 8 9.44 -22.19 13.22
N ASN A 9 9.95 -21.48 14.23
CA ASN A 9 9.66 -21.72 15.65
C ASN A 9 8.17 -21.41 15.97
N ARG A 10 7.66 -21.85 17.13
CA ARG A 10 6.27 -21.59 17.55
C ARG A 10 5.92 -20.10 17.53
N SER A 11 6.85 -19.21 17.88
CA SER A 11 6.67 -17.76 17.80
C SER A 11 6.54 -17.24 16.36
N TYR A 12 7.22 -17.86 15.39
CA TYR A 12 7.09 -17.50 13.97
C TYR A 12 5.69 -17.81 13.45
N TRP A 13 5.19 -19.01 13.76
CA TRP A 13 3.83 -19.40 13.39
C TRP A 13 2.75 -18.57 14.10
N ALA A 14 2.97 -18.22 15.37
CA ALA A 14 2.09 -17.31 16.09
C ALA A 14 2.04 -15.92 15.43
N TRP A 15 3.20 -15.41 14.98
CA TRP A 15 3.27 -14.14 14.26
C TRP A 15 2.54 -14.18 12.91
N ILE A 16 2.72 -15.25 12.14
CA ILE A 16 1.97 -15.44 10.88
C ILE A 16 0.47 -15.51 11.14
N ALA A 17 0.03 -16.29 12.13
CA ALA A 17 -1.38 -16.41 12.45
C ALA A 17 -1.99 -15.06 12.85
N PHE A 18 -1.26 -14.26 13.62
CA PHE A 18 -1.67 -12.89 13.97
C PHE A 18 -1.80 -12.00 12.72
N LEU A 19 -0.82 -12.00 11.82
CA LEU A 19 -0.88 -11.22 10.59
C LEU A 19 -2.05 -11.65 9.69
N LEU A 20 -2.31 -12.95 9.57
CA LEU A 20 -3.45 -13.47 8.82
C LEU A 20 -4.78 -13.04 9.45
N ALA A 21 -4.88 -13.04 10.78
CA ALA A 21 -6.08 -12.56 11.47
C ALA A 21 -6.34 -11.07 11.17
N VAL A 22 -5.30 -10.24 11.15
CA VAL A 22 -5.40 -8.81 10.78
C VAL A 22 -5.85 -8.64 9.33
N ILE A 23 -5.31 -9.44 8.40
CA ILE A 23 -5.72 -9.41 6.99
C ILE A 23 -7.20 -9.79 6.83
N VAL A 24 -7.65 -10.84 7.49
CA VAL A 24 -9.06 -11.28 7.47
C VAL A 24 -9.97 -10.21 8.06
N ALA A 25 -9.57 -9.57 9.16
CA ALA A 25 -10.30 -8.44 9.73
C ALA A 25 -10.39 -7.25 8.75
N GLY A 26 -9.30 -6.95 8.03
CA GLY A 26 -9.29 -5.92 6.99
C GLY A 26 -10.23 -6.24 5.82
N ILE A 27 -10.23 -7.49 5.33
CA ILE A 27 -11.11 -7.93 4.25
C ILE A 27 -12.58 -7.87 4.67
N THR A 28 -12.91 -8.29 5.89
CA THR A 28 -14.30 -8.22 6.39
C THR A 28 -14.78 -6.77 6.54
N ALA A 29 -13.92 -5.87 7.04
CA ALA A 29 -14.22 -4.44 7.11
C ALA A 29 -14.42 -3.82 5.71
N TYR A 30 -13.56 -4.15 4.74
CA TYR A 30 -13.70 -3.66 3.37
C TYR A 30 -14.95 -4.20 2.69
N ASN A 31 -15.30 -5.47 2.90
CA ASN A 31 -16.56 -6.01 2.40
C ASN A 31 -17.77 -5.28 2.99
N ARG A 32 -17.75 -4.95 4.28
CA ARG A 32 -18.80 -4.12 4.90
C ARG A 32 -18.88 -2.74 4.24
N GLN A 33 -17.74 -2.09 4.00
CA GLN A 33 -17.70 -0.80 3.32
C GLN A 33 -18.30 -0.85 1.91
N ARG A 34 -18.11 -1.93 1.15
CA ARG A 34 -18.73 -2.09 -0.18
C ARG A 34 -20.26 -2.05 -0.13
N TRP A 35 -20.88 -2.58 0.92
CA TRP A 35 -22.34 -2.61 1.07
C TRP A 35 -22.93 -1.31 1.61
N PHE A 36 -22.30 -0.73 2.64
CA PHE A 36 -22.80 0.47 3.33
C PHE A 36 -22.26 1.79 2.75
N GLY A 37 -21.35 1.71 1.79
CA GLY A 37 -20.69 2.86 1.16
C GLY A 37 -19.56 3.46 2.01
N LEU A 38 -18.94 4.51 1.47
CA LEU A 38 -17.80 5.19 2.09
C LEU A 38 -18.14 5.91 3.39
N THR A 39 -19.42 6.10 3.71
CA THR A 39 -19.84 6.72 4.99
C THR A 39 -19.37 5.93 6.22
N VAL A 40 -19.10 4.62 6.09
CA VAL A 40 -18.56 3.78 7.18
C VAL A 40 -17.20 4.28 7.68
N THR A 41 -16.43 4.97 6.84
CA THR A 41 -15.11 5.51 7.22
C THR A 41 -15.21 6.85 7.94
N GLY A 42 -16.42 7.40 8.12
CA GLY A 42 -16.65 8.74 8.67
C GLY A 42 -16.47 9.86 7.65
N MET A 43 -16.26 9.54 6.37
CA MET A 43 -16.24 10.52 5.30
C MET A 43 -17.67 11.03 5.00
N GLY A 44 -17.75 12.32 4.71
CA GLY A 44 -19.01 13.03 4.47
C GLY A 44 -18.86 14.08 3.36
N ARG A 45 -19.81 15.01 3.27
CA ARG A 45 -19.75 16.09 2.27
C ARG A 45 -18.62 17.10 2.55
N ASP A 46 -18.40 17.41 3.82
CA ASP A 46 -17.41 18.42 4.24
C ASP A 46 -15.99 17.84 4.30
N VAL A 47 -15.87 16.54 4.57
CA VAL A 47 -14.60 15.80 4.58
C VAL A 47 -14.72 14.63 3.62
N SER A 48 -14.41 14.90 2.36
CA SER A 48 -14.49 13.92 1.27
C SER A 48 -13.27 12.99 1.20
N TRP A 49 -12.13 13.41 1.75
CA TRP A 49 -10.89 12.64 1.84
C TRP A 49 -10.51 12.41 3.30
N GLY A 50 -10.59 11.15 3.71
CA GLY A 50 -10.30 10.73 5.08
C GLY A 50 -9.02 9.91 5.17
N LEU A 51 -9.09 8.84 5.96
CA LEU A 51 -7.95 8.00 6.31
C LEU A 51 -7.22 7.42 5.09
N TYR A 52 -7.95 7.03 4.03
CA TYR A 52 -7.34 6.40 2.86
C TYR A 52 -6.40 7.31 2.09
N ILE A 53 -6.83 8.53 1.72
CA ILE A 53 -5.98 9.48 1.00
C ILE A 53 -4.85 10.01 1.89
N ALA A 54 -5.11 10.19 3.19
CA ALA A 54 -4.06 10.55 4.14
C ALA A 54 -2.97 9.47 4.22
N GLN A 55 -3.33 8.19 4.27
CA GLN A 55 -2.36 7.10 4.29
C GLN A 55 -1.65 6.89 2.95
N PHE A 56 -2.36 7.08 1.85
CA PHE A 56 -1.77 7.06 0.51
C PHE A 56 -0.63 8.08 0.40
N THR A 57 -0.88 9.35 0.72
CA THR A 57 0.15 10.40 0.63
C THR A 57 1.34 10.14 1.56
N PHE A 58 1.09 9.62 2.76
CA PHE A 58 2.13 9.19 3.68
C PHE A 58 3.01 8.08 3.08
N LEU A 59 2.41 7.02 2.54
CA LEU A 59 3.14 5.88 1.98
C LEU A 59 3.88 6.22 0.69
N VAL A 60 3.37 7.15 -0.12
CA VAL A 60 4.12 7.72 -1.25
C VAL A 60 5.40 8.39 -0.74
N GLY A 61 5.32 9.13 0.37
CA GLY A 61 6.49 9.70 1.04
C GLY A 61 7.48 8.63 1.53
N VAL A 62 6.98 7.54 2.13
CA VAL A 62 7.82 6.40 2.56
C VAL A 62 8.52 5.76 1.36
N ALA A 63 7.80 5.52 0.25
CA ALA A 63 8.38 4.98 -0.97
C ALA A 63 9.47 5.91 -1.57
N ALA A 64 9.23 7.22 -1.60
CA ALA A 64 10.22 8.21 -2.06
C ALA A 64 11.47 8.23 -1.16
N SER A 65 11.31 8.05 0.15
CA SER A 65 12.43 7.97 1.10
C SER A 65 13.35 6.77 0.85
N ALA A 66 12.78 5.65 0.41
CA ALA A 66 13.58 4.48 0.02
C ALA A 66 14.46 4.78 -1.21
N VAL A 67 13.91 5.49 -2.21
CA VAL A 67 14.67 5.90 -3.41
C VAL A 67 15.86 6.81 -3.06
N MET A 68 15.73 7.67 -2.04
CA MET A 68 16.83 8.51 -1.58
C MET A 68 18.05 7.70 -1.09
N VAL A 69 17.83 6.51 -0.51
CA VAL A 69 18.91 5.61 -0.08
C VAL A 69 19.54 4.87 -1.27
N VAL A 70 18.74 4.67 -2.33
CA VAL A 70 19.14 3.97 -3.55
C VAL A 70 20.05 4.82 -4.43
N ILE A 71 19.82 6.14 -4.51
CA ILE A 71 20.57 7.07 -5.38
C ILE A 71 22.10 7.07 -5.11
N PRO A 72 22.61 7.21 -3.87
CA PRO A 72 24.06 7.20 -3.61
C PRO A 72 24.77 5.92 -4.03
N TYR A 73 24.08 4.78 -3.98
CA TYR A 73 24.65 3.51 -4.40
C TYR A 73 24.78 3.42 -5.92
N TYR A 74 23.72 3.73 -6.67
CA TYR A 74 23.71 3.61 -8.13
C TYR A 74 24.39 4.78 -8.85
N LEU A 75 24.21 6.03 -8.39
CA LEU A 75 24.77 7.22 -9.05
C LEU A 75 26.21 7.53 -8.58
N HIS A 76 26.47 7.43 -7.27
CA HIS A 76 27.75 7.82 -6.68
C HIS A 76 28.67 6.62 -6.38
N ASN A 77 28.29 5.41 -6.80
CA ASN A 77 29.07 4.16 -6.61
C ASN A 77 29.52 3.90 -5.16
N ARG A 78 28.76 4.41 -4.17
CA ARG A 78 29.06 4.21 -2.74
C ARG A 78 28.60 2.81 -2.31
N LYS A 79 29.49 1.82 -2.42
CA LYS A 79 29.22 0.40 -2.13
C LYS A 79 28.80 0.11 -0.68
N GLU A 80 29.09 1.02 0.24
CA GLU A 80 28.71 0.92 1.66
C GLU A 80 27.19 0.79 1.86
N PHE A 81 26.39 1.35 0.95
CA PHE A 81 24.93 1.34 1.05
C PHE A 81 24.27 0.07 0.49
N SER A 82 25.03 -0.87 -0.08
CA SER A 82 24.48 -2.06 -0.78
C SER A 82 23.48 -2.86 0.07
N LYS A 83 23.75 -3.04 1.36
CA LYS A 83 22.83 -3.77 2.26
C LYS A 83 21.55 -2.98 2.56
N THR A 84 21.65 -1.66 2.69
CA THR A 84 20.51 -0.78 2.99
C THR A 84 19.61 -0.61 1.76
N VAL A 85 20.20 -0.58 0.56
CA VAL A 85 19.50 -0.51 -0.73
C VAL A 85 18.51 -1.67 -0.88
N ILE A 86 18.93 -2.90 -0.57
CA ILE A 86 18.06 -4.08 -0.68
C ILE A 86 16.82 -3.94 0.23
N ILE A 87 17.00 -3.50 1.47
CA ILE A 87 15.89 -3.27 2.41
C ILE A 87 14.99 -2.13 1.91
N GLY A 88 15.58 -1.06 1.38
CA GLY A 88 14.87 0.07 0.78
C GLY A 88 14.01 -0.35 -0.41
N GLU A 89 14.54 -1.17 -1.32
CA GLU A 89 13.80 -1.68 -2.49
C GLU A 89 12.58 -2.52 -2.07
N PHE A 90 12.75 -3.46 -1.12
CA PHE A 90 11.61 -4.23 -0.59
C PHE A 90 10.55 -3.33 0.06
N MET A 91 10.99 -2.32 0.81
CA MET A 91 10.10 -1.34 1.42
C MET A 91 9.34 -0.54 0.36
N ALA A 92 10.02 -0.03 -0.67
CA ALA A 92 9.43 0.74 -1.75
C ALA A 92 8.34 -0.07 -2.48
N VAL A 93 8.62 -1.33 -2.81
CA VAL A 93 7.64 -2.23 -3.46
C VAL A 93 6.42 -2.43 -2.55
N SER A 94 6.63 -2.74 -1.27
CA SER A 94 5.52 -2.95 -0.32
C SER A 94 4.67 -1.69 -0.12
N ALA A 95 5.30 -0.52 0.00
CA ALA A 95 4.62 0.77 0.16
C ALA A 95 3.81 1.11 -1.10
N THR A 96 4.38 0.90 -2.29
CA THR A 96 3.70 1.17 -3.57
C THR A 96 2.48 0.26 -3.76
N LEU A 97 2.59 -1.02 -3.41
CA LEU A 97 1.44 -1.95 -3.43
C LEU A 97 0.33 -1.48 -2.48
N MET A 98 0.69 -1.05 -1.27
CA MET A 98 -0.27 -0.49 -0.31
C MET A 98 -0.93 0.79 -0.82
N CYS A 99 -0.18 1.69 -1.47
CA CYS A 99 -0.73 2.88 -2.10
C CYS A 99 -1.82 2.53 -3.14
N MET A 100 -1.56 1.54 -4.00
CA MET A 100 -2.56 1.09 -4.97
C MET A 100 -3.81 0.54 -4.27
N LEU A 101 -3.64 -0.25 -3.21
CA LEU A 101 -4.76 -0.78 -2.43
C LEU A 101 -5.60 0.32 -1.77
N PHE A 102 -4.98 1.38 -1.24
CA PHE A 102 -5.70 2.49 -0.63
C PHE A 102 -6.52 3.27 -1.65
N ILE A 103 -5.99 3.52 -2.85
CA ILE A 103 -6.75 4.15 -3.94
C ILE A 103 -7.96 3.27 -4.32
N LEU A 104 -7.74 1.96 -4.48
CA LEU A 104 -8.81 1.00 -4.79
C LEU A 104 -9.88 0.93 -3.68
N ALA A 105 -9.47 1.07 -2.42
CA ALA A 105 -10.38 1.04 -1.29
C ALA A 105 -11.19 2.33 -1.14
N ASP A 106 -10.59 3.48 -1.47
CA ASP A 106 -11.24 4.79 -1.45
C ASP A 106 -12.29 4.93 -2.57
N MET A 107 -12.14 4.20 -3.67
CA MET A 107 -13.13 4.19 -4.74
C MET A 107 -14.44 3.51 -4.32
N GLY A 108 -15.54 4.27 -4.34
CA GLY A 108 -16.88 3.74 -4.05
C GLY A 108 -17.40 2.71 -5.07
N ARG A 109 -16.82 2.64 -6.28
CA ARG A 109 -17.12 1.62 -7.30
C ARG A 109 -15.83 1.13 -7.97
N PRO A 110 -15.09 0.20 -7.33
CA PRO A 110 -13.82 -0.30 -7.86
C PRO A 110 -13.99 -1.06 -9.19
N ASP A 111 -15.18 -1.53 -9.52
CA ASP A 111 -15.47 -2.23 -10.79
C ASP A 111 -15.25 -1.35 -12.03
N ARG A 112 -15.21 -0.02 -11.86
CA ARG A 112 -15.05 0.96 -12.95
C ARG A 112 -13.63 1.47 -13.12
N VAL A 113 -12.65 0.92 -12.42
CA VAL A 113 -11.24 1.38 -12.49
C VAL A 113 -10.70 1.33 -13.91
N LEU A 114 -11.08 0.32 -14.69
CA LEU A 114 -10.66 0.20 -16.09
C LEU A 114 -11.13 1.38 -16.96
N ASN A 115 -12.21 2.06 -16.58
CA ASN A 115 -12.69 3.23 -17.32
C ASN A 115 -11.73 4.41 -17.22
N VAL A 116 -10.95 4.51 -16.14
CA VAL A 116 -9.91 5.54 -16.00
C VAL A 116 -8.83 5.31 -17.07
N LEU A 117 -8.42 4.05 -17.29
CA LEU A 117 -7.43 3.73 -18.31
C LEU A 117 -7.96 3.89 -19.75
N LEU A 118 -9.22 3.49 -19.97
CA LEU A 118 -9.84 3.47 -21.31
C LEU A 118 -10.31 4.85 -21.78
N TYR A 119 -10.74 5.73 -20.86
CA TYR A 119 -11.24 7.06 -21.16
C TYR A 119 -10.49 8.12 -20.35
N PRO A 120 -9.23 8.39 -20.70
CA PRO A 120 -8.37 9.27 -19.93
C PRO A 120 -8.81 10.74 -20.02
N SER A 121 -8.92 11.42 -18.88
CA SER A 121 -9.21 12.85 -18.80
C SER A 121 -7.99 13.61 -18.25
N PRO A 122 -7.04 14.05 -19.09
CA PRO A 122 -5.76 14.62 -18.65
C PRO A 122 -5.86 15.97 -17.93
N HIS A 123 -7.04 16.59 -17.90
CA HIS A 123 -7.28 17.82 -17.12
C HIS A 123 -7.59 17.55 -15.64
N ALA A 124 -7.84 16.30 -15.25
CA ALA A 124 -8.08 15.95 -13.85
C ALA A 124 -6.75 15.72 -13.12
N MET A 125 -6.59 16.27 -11.91
CA MET A 125 -5.39 16.05 -11.08
C MET A 125 -5.20 14.60 -10.61
N VAL A 126 -6.25 13.78 -10.69
CA VAL A 126 -6.26 12.37 -10.27
C VAL A 126 -5.98 11.43 -11.45
N PHE A 127 -5.69 12.00 -12.63
CA PHE A 127 -5.33 11.27 -13.85
C PHE A 127 -3.83 10.96 -13.91
#